data_AF-A0A356Z5U3-F1
#
_entry.id   AF-A0A356Z5U3-F1
#
_cell.length_a   1.000
_cell.length_b   1.000
_cell.length_c   1.000
_cell.angle_alpha   90.00
_cell.angle_beta   90.00
_cell.angle_gamma   90.00
#
_symmetry.space_group_name_H-M   'P 1'
#
loop_
_entity.id
_entity.type
_entity.pdbx_description
1 polymer ?
#
loop_
_entity_poly.entity_id
_entity_poly.type
_entity_poly.pdbx_seq_one_letter_code
_entity_poly.pdbx_strand_id
1 'polypeptide(L)' 'AGADMITVHYEACLHLHRVIHLIKDAGIKAGVAINPATPVSMLEAIVPEVDLVLLMSVNPGFGGQKF' A
#
# COMPACT_ATOMS: atom_id res chain seq x y z
N ALA A 1 14.03 8.70 -11.10
CA ALA A 1 14.08 7.80 -9.92
C ALA A 1 13.74 6.40 -10.41
N GLY A 2 14.54 5.38 -10.07
CA GLY A 2 14.44 4.01 -10.61
C GLY A 2 13.95 3.02 -9.57
N ALA A 3 12.77 3.25 -8.99
CA ALA A 3 12.18 2.32 -8.05
C ALA A 3 11.55 1.14 -8.81
N ASP A 4 11.83 -0.08 -8.38
CA ASP A 4 11.24 -1.30 -8.95
C ASP A 4 9.81 -1.56 -8.45
N MET A 5 9.44 -0.92 -7.33
CA MET A 5 8.13 -1.05 -6.69
C MET A 5 7.77 0.24 -5.93
N ILE A 6 6.48 0.59 -5.95
CA ILE A 6 5.92 1.68 -5.15
C ILE A 6 4.75 1.13 -4.33
N THR A 7 4.80 1.33 -3.03
CA THR A 7 3.73 0.97 -2.09
C THR A 7 3.08 2.25 -1.56
N VAL A 8 1.75 2.35 -1.63
CA VAL A 8 0.99 3.49 -1.13
C VAL A 8 0.10 3.09 0.03
N HIS A 9 -0.14 4.03 0.95
CA HIS A 9 -1.09 3.80 2.05
C HIS A 9 -2.53 3.86 1.55
N TYR A 10 -3.34 2.88 1.96
CA TYR A 10 -4.79 2.86 1.74
C TYR A 10 -5.42 4.18 2.23
N GLU A 11 -5.03 4.63 3.42
CA GLU A 11 -5.59 5.79 4.11
C GLU A 11 -5.22 7.12 3.45
N ALA A 12 -4.16 7.16 2.65
CA ALA A 12 -3.70 8.36 1.97
C ALA A 12 -4.33 8.51 0.56
N CYS A 13 -5.02 7.48 0.07
CA CYS A 13 -5.49 7.42 -1.31
C CYS A 13 -7.02 7.48 -1.38
N LEU A 14 -7.58 8.66 -1.72
CA LEU A 14 -9.04 8.80 -1.95
C LEU A 14 -9.56 7.84 -3.04
N HIS A 15 -8.73 7.58 -4.05
CA HIS A 15 -9.03 6.67 -5.17
C HIS A 15 -7.91 5.65 -5.36
N LEU A 16 -7.77 4.71 -4.43
CA LEU A 16 -6.68 3.73 -4.41
C LEU A 16 -6.50 2.97 -5.74
N HIS A 17 -7.57 2.44 -6.31
CA HIS A 17 -7.54 1.67 -7.57
C HIS A 17 -6.90 2.44 -8.73
N ARG A 18 -7.23 3.75 -8.84
CA ARG A 18 -6.62 4.64 -9.83
C ARG A 18 -5.13 4.83 -9.59
N VAL A 19 -4.72 4.96 -8.33
CA VAL A 19 -3.30 5.14 -7.97
C VAL A 19 -2.50 3.88 -8.28
N ILE A 20 -3.04 2.70 -7.97
CA ILE A 20 -2.42 1.41 -8.29
C ILE A 20 -2.22 1.26 -9.80
N HIS A 21 -3.24 1.55 -10.62
CA HIS A 21 -3.08 1.51 -12.07
C HIS A 21 -2.08 2.54 -12.58
N LEU A 22 -2.06 3.76 -12.04
CA LEU A 22 -1.09 4.77 -12.44
C LEU A 22 0.36 4.28 -12.23
N ILE A 23 0.63 3.58 -11.11
CA ILE A 23 1.95 2.97 -10.85
C ILE A 23 2.25 1.86 -11.87
N LYS A 24 1.27 0.99 -12.15
CA LYS A 24 1.42 -0.12 -13.10
C LYS A 24 1.59 0.35 -14.55
N ASP A 25 0.88 1.39 -14.96
CA ASP A 25 0.99 2.02 -16.29
C ASP A 25 2.38 2.62 -16.52
N ALA A 26 3.07 3.02 -15.44
CA ALA A 26 4.46 3.44 -15.48
C ALA A 26 5.46 2.25 -15.57
N GLY A 27 4.97 1.01 -15.65
CA GLY A 27 5.79 -0.21 -15.69
C GLY A 27 6.39 -0.60 -14.35
N ILE A 28 5.87 -0.07 -13.24
CA ILE A 28 6.39 -0.28 -11.88
C ILE A 28 5.45 -1.22 -11.12
N LYS A 29 5.99 -2.08 -10.26
CA LYS A 29 5.15 -2.92 -9.37
C LYS A 29 4.44 -2.06 -8.34
N ALA A 30 3.17 -2.35 -8.08
CA ALA A 30 2.33 -1.57 -7.18
C ALA A 30 1.99 -2.36 -5.91
N GLY A 31 2.12 -1.73 -4.74
CA GLY A 31 1.73 -2.29 -3.46
C GLY A 31 0.76 -1.39 -2.69
N VAL A 32 0.06 -1.98 -1.73
CA VAL A 32 -0.76 -1.24 -0.76
C VAL A 32 -0.28 -1.51 0.67
N ALA A 33 -0.19 -0.46 1.48
CA ALA A 33 0.06 -0.55 2.91
C ALA A 33 -1.18 -0.15 3.72
N ILE A 34 -1.37 -0.75 4.89
CA ILE A 34 -2.40 -0.35 5.85
C ILE A 34 -1.80 -0.18 7.25
N ASN A 35 -2.30 0.81 7.99
CA ASN A 35 -1.96 1.04 9.39
C ASN A 35 -2.52 -0.06 10.29
N PRO A 36 -2.00 -0.24 11.52
CA PRO A 36 -2.48 -1.29 12.43
C PRO A 36 -4.00 -1.25 12.71
N ALA A 37 -4.58 -0.05 12.71
CA ALA A 37 -6.00 0.16 13.00
C ALA A 37 -6.93 -0.07 11.79
N THR A 38 -6.37 -0.21 10.59
CA THR A 38 -7.14 -0.38 9.37
C THR A 38 -7.44 -1.86 9.16
N PRO A 39 -8.72 -2.27 9.07
CA PRO A 39 -9.07 -3.68 8.91
C PRO A 39 -8.55 -4.24 7.58
N VAL A 40 -8.02 -5.47 7.62
CA VAL A 40 -7.53 -6.18 6.42
C VAL A 40 -8.66 -6.38 5.39
N SER A 41 -9.91 -6.50 5.83
CA SER A 41 -11.07 -6.62 4.94
C SER A 41 -11.26 -5.43 4.00
N MET A 42 -10.72 -4.25 4.33
CA MET A 42 -10.74 -3.09 3.43
C MET A 42 -9.95 -3.33 2.14
N LEU A 43 -9.07 -4.33 2.11
CA LEU A 43 -8.25 -4.67 0.95
C LEU A 43 -8.90 -5.69 0.01
N GLU A 44 -10.01 -6.33 0.38
CA GLU A 44 -10.61 -7.44 -0.40
C GLU A 44 -10.76 -7.13 -1.89
N ALA A 45 -11.20 -5.92 -2.22
CA ALA A 45 -11.39 -5.49 -3.61
C ALA A 45 -10.08 -5.25 -4.38
N ILE A 46 -9.00 -4.84 -3.69
CA ILE A 46 -7.75 -4.40 -4.35
C ILE A 46 -6.63 -5.46 -4.30
N VAL A 47 -6.73 -6.46 -3.42
CA VAL A 47 -5.74 -7.56 -3.32
C VAL A 47 -5.41 -8.21 -4.66
N PRO A 48 -6.37 -8.50 -5.56
CA PRO A 48 -6.07 -9.12 -6.85
C PRO A 48 -5.23 -8.25 -7.80
N GLU A 49 -5.14 -6.95 -7.52
CA GLU A 49 -4.53 -5.97 -8.41
C GLU A 49 -3.17 -5.46 -7.93
N VAL A 50 -2.76 -5.80 -6.71
CA VAL A 50 -1.48 -5.37 -6.14
C VAL A 50 -0.47 -6.51 -6.15
N ASP A 51 0.79 -6.14 -6.28
CA ASP A 51 1.92 -7.06 -6.28
C ASP A 51 2.47 -7.28 -4.85
N LEU A 52 2.08 -6.43 -3.90
CA LEU A 52 2.47 -6.49 -2.48
C LEU A 52 1.36 -5.92 -1.57
N VAL A 53 1.12 -6.59 -0.45
CA VAL A 53 0.38 -6.03 0.70
C VAL A 53 1.34 -5.87 1.87
N LEU A 54 1.41 -4.66 2.42
CA LEU A 54 2.23 -4.32 3.58
C LEU A 54 1.36 -4.01 4.79
N LEU A 55 1.34 -4.92 5.76
CA LEU A 55 0.69 -4.69 7.05
C LEU A 55 1.66 -3.97 7.98
N MET A 56 1.33 -2.76 8.38
CA MET A 56 2.16 -2.02 9.32
C MET A 56 1.99 -2.62 10.71
N SER A 57 3.10 -3.04 11.32
CA SER A 57 3.15 -3.52 12.70
C SER A 57 3.04 -2.37 13.72
N VAL A 58 3.43 -1.17 13.31
CA VAL A 58 3.42 0.04 14.14
C VAL A 58 2.94 1.21 13.30
N ASN A 59 2.56 2.31 13.95
CA ASN A 59 2.16 3.49 13.19
C ASN A 59 3.37 4.04 12.40
N PRO A 60 3.19 4.40 11.12
CA PRO A 60 4.27 4.93 10.29
C PRO A 60 4.84 6.22 10.89
N GLY A 61 6.15 6.42 10.71
CA GLY A 61 6.86 7.64 11.11
C GLY A 61 8.24 7.36 11.70
N PHE A 62 8.35 6.38 12.61
CA PHE A 62 9.60 6.13 13.36
C PHE A 62 9.93 4.64 13.48
N GLY A 63 11.22 4.31 13.39
CA GLY A 63 11.72 2.95 13.67
C GLY A 63 11.86 2.67 15.18
N GLY A 64 11.99 1.39 15.55
CA GLY A 64 12.22 0.95 16.94
C GLY A 64 10.98 0.94 17.84
N GLN A 65 9.79 1.17 17.28
CA GLN A 65 8.52 1.02 17.99
C GLN A 65 8.25 -0.46 18.32
N LYS A 66 7.54 -0.70 19.42
CA LYS A 66 7.12 -2.05 19.83
C LYS A 66 5.81 -2.41 19.11
N PHE A 67 5.75 -3.68 18.68
CA PHE A 67 4.53 -4.32 18.17
C PHE A 67 3.59 -4.63 19.33
#